data_AF-A0A7V9ESB7-F1
#
_entry.id   AF-A0A7V9ESB7-F1
#
_cell.length_a   1.000
_cell.length_b   1.000
_cell.length_c   1.000
_cell.angle_alpha   90.00
_cell.angle_beta   90.00
_cell.angle_gamma   90.00
#
_symmetry.space_group_name_H-M   'P 1'
#
loop_
_entity.id
_entity.type
_entity.pdbx_description
1 polymer ?
#
loop_
_entity_poly.entity_id
_entity_poly.type
_entity_poly.pdbx_seq_one_letter_code
_entity_poly.pdbx_strand_id
1 'polypeptide(L)'
;MIRGVIIGALLLLFGGLRLPIESSLTEQHRSAYFHQARLGLDLREQIGQLGFLAALSGFRSLVADVVFIQAHVAWERTEWGRVLLLFRQATTLQPRSVLFWDMAAWHMAWNASVAALHDEALPNDLVRRKAQREYIDLGKDFLERGIKNNPDRPQLYESLARLYKEKLQNHAAAATCYARAAALPGAAEYDNRFAAYELSFAPGHEREAYEALRRLYDLGEHERLPTLLTRLKFLEEKLGIPLYERIPDKEK
;
A
#
# COMPACT_ATOMS: atom_id res chain seq x y z
N MET A 1 29.46 5.50 44.08
CA MET A 1 29.23 4.05 44.01
C MET A 1 27.80 3.69 44.43
N ILE A 2 27.35 3.99 45.65
CA ILE A 2 26.00 3.66 46.16
C ILE A 2 24.84 4.23 45.32
N ARG A 3 24.93 5.50 44.87
CA ARG A 3 23.89 6.12 44.03
C ARG A 3 23.68 5.42 42.68
N GLY A 4 24.75 4.94 42.05
CA GLY A 4 24.67 4.21 40.78
C GLY A 4 24.01 2.85 40.93
N VAL A 5 24.28 2.16 42.05
CA VAL A 5 23.64 0.87 42.38
C VAL A 5 22.14 1.06 42.65
N ILE A 6 21.76 2.12 43.37
CA ILE A 6 20.34 2.43 43.64
C ILE A 6 19.59 2.75 42.34
N ILE A 7 20.17 3.57 41.46
CA ILE A 7 19.56 3.88 40.15
C ILE A 7 19.43 2.62 39.30
N GLY A 8 20.46 1.77 39.25
CA GLY A 8 20.41 0.50 38.54
C GLY A 8 19.32 -0.43 39.07
N ALA A 9 19.20 -0.55 40.40
CA ALA A 9 18.17 -1.36 41.04
C ALA A 9 16.75 -0.83 40.77
N LEU A 10 16.55 0.50 40.80
CA LEU A 10 15.26 1.11 40.48
C LEU A 10 14.87 0.89 39.01
N LEU A 11 15.82 0.97 38.07
CA LEU A 11 15.57 0.69 36.66
C LEU A 11 15.22 -0.78 36.42
N LEU A 12 15.91 -1.70 37.10
CA LEU A 12 15.59 -3.13 37.02
C LEU A 12 14.22 -3.46 37.62
N LEU A 13 13.88 -2.87 38.77
CA LEU A 13 12.57 -3.03 39.40
C LEU A 13 11.46 -2.47 38.50
N PHE A 14 11.65 -1.27 37.96
CA PHE A 14 10.71 -0.63 37.04
C PHE A 14 10.53 -1.45 35.76
N GLY A 15 11.62 -1.95 35.17
CA GLY A 15 11.58 -2.85 34.03
C GLY A 15 10.82 -4.14 34.34
N GLY A 16 11.13 -4.80 35.47
CA GLY A 16 10.47 -6.03 35.91
C GLY A 16 8.96 -5.88 36.13
N LEU A 17 8.52 -4.75 36.69
CA LEU A 17 7.09 -4.45 36.89
C LEU A 17 6.37 -4.09 35.59
N ARG A 18 7.06 -3.45 34.64
CA ARG A 18 6.49 -2.97 33.38
C ARG A 18 6.36 -4.07 32.32
N LEU A 19 7.31 -5.00 32.26
CA LEU A 19 7.34 -6.10 31.29
C LEU A 19 6.03 -6.91 31.18
N PRO A 20 5.39 -7.37 32.28
CA PRO A 20 4.15 -8.13 32.17
C PRO A 20 3.00 -7.28 31.60
N ILE A 21 2.92 -6.00 31.98
CA ILE A 21 1.91 -5.06 31.47
C ILE A 21 2.13 -4.81 29.98
N GLU A 22 3.37 -4.64 29.55
CA GLU A 22 3.71 -4.50 28.13
C GLU A 22 3.39 -5.77 27.35
N SER A 23 3.66 -6.96 27.90
CA SER A 23 3.33 -8.22 27.23
C SER A 23 1.82 -8.39 27.06
N SER A 24 1.02 -8.11 28.09
CA SER A 24 -0.44 -8.21 28.02
C SER A 24 -1.04 -7.17 27.07
N LEU A 25 -0.53 -5.94 27.09
CA LEU A 25 -0.91 -4.91 26.14
C LEU A 25 -0.52 -5.31 24.72
N THR A 26 0.67 -5.90 24.52
CA THR A 26 1.12 -6.35 23.20
C THR A 26 0.24 -7.49 22.65
N GLU A 27 -0.22 -8.42 23.49
CA GLU A 27 -1.17 -9.45 23.09
C GLU A 27 -2.54 -8.87 22.73
N GLN A 28 -3.08 -7.96 23.55
CA GLN A 28 -4.33 -7.25 23.25
C GLN A 28 -4.19 -6.42 21.97
N HIS A 29 -3.07 -5.74 21.77
CA HIS A 29 -2.76 -4.98 20.57
C HIS A 29 -2.68 -5.90 19.34
N ARG A 30 -2.03 -7.06 19.40
CA ARG A 30 -2.01 -8.04 18.31
C ARG A 30 -3.42 -8.50 17.93
N SER A 31 -4.28 -8.76 18.92
CA SER A 31 -5.67 -9.15 18.68
C SER A 31 -6.52 -8.04 18.03
N ALA A 32 -6.11 -6.77 18.22
CA ALA A 32 -6.73 -5.59 17.63
C ALA A 32 -5.95 -5.04 16.41
N TYR A 33 -5.07 -5.84 15.79
CA TYR A 33 -4.25 -5.44 14.64
C TYR A 33 -3.26 -4.27 14.89
N PHE A 34 -3.01 -3.93 16.15
CA PHE A 34 -1.94 -3.05 16.58
C PHE A 34 -0.64 -3.85 16.68
N HIS A 35 0.20 -3.76 15.66
CA HIS A 35 1.55 -4.33 15.70
C HIS A 35 2.53 -3.24 16.16
N GLN A 36 3.31 -3.51 17.21
CA GLN A 36 4.38 -2.60 17.62
C GLN A 36 5.46 -2.52 16.53
N ALA A 37 5.92 -1.30 16.23
CA ALA A 37 7.05 -1.09 15.33
C ALA A 37 8.31 -1.70 15.95
N ARG A 38 9.05 -2.54 15.20
CA ARG A 38 10.32 -3.11 15.67
C ARG A 38 11.38 -2.02 15.65
N LEU A 39 11.93 -1.71 16.83
CA LEU A 39 13.10 -0.84 16.96
C LEU A 39 14.35 -1.64 16.58
N GLY A 40 14.91 -1.39 15.39
CA GLY A 40 16.17 -1.97 14.94
C GLY A 40 17.31 -0.95 14.99
N LEU A 41 18.56 -1.40 15.03
CA LEU A 41 19.74 -0.53 14.92
C LEU A 41 19.78 0.25 13.60
N ASP A 42 19.19 -0.32 12.54
CA ASP A 42 18.94 0.29 11.22
C ASP A 42 18.16 1.62 11.31
N LEU A 43 17.33 1.78 12.34
CA LEU A 43 16.55 3.01 12.59
C LEU A 43 17.43 4.24 12.84
N ARG A 44 18.59 4.04 13.49
CA ARG A 44 19.53 5.14 13.80
C ARG A 44 20.18 5.70 12.54
N GLU A 45 20.50 4.83 11.58
CA GLU A 45 21.12 5.22 10.31
C GLU A 45 20.14 5.98 9.42
N GLN A 46 18.86 5.60 9.44
CA GLN A 46 17.83 6.19 8.57
C GLN A 46 17.31 7.56 9.01
N ILE A 47 17.34 7.88 10.31
CA ILE A 47 16.70 9.09 10.88
C ILE A 47 17.71 10.02 11.59
N GLY A 48 18.96 9.60 11.76
CA GLY A 48 20.00 10.37 12.46
C GLY A 48 19.82 10.42 13.98
N GLN A 49 20.76 11.06 14.69
CA GLN A 49 20.86 11.00 16.16
C GLN A 49 19.66 11.62 16.90
N LEU A 50 19.16 12.76 16.43
CA LEU A 50 17.99 13.44 17.03
C LEU A 50 16.69 12.65 16.83
N GLY A 51 16.49 12.08 15.63
CA GLY A 51 15.35 11.20 15.35
C GLY A 51 15.40 9.92 16.18
N PHE A 52 16.59 9.36 16.38
CA PHE A 52 16.80 8.18 17.23
C PHE A 52 16.49 8.47 18.72
N LEU A 53 16.92 9.62 19.24
CA LEU A 53 16.59 10.08 20.60
C LEU A 53 15.09 10.32 20.78
N ALA A 54 14.43 10.92 19.79
CA ALA A 54 12.96 11.09 19.78
C ALA A 54 12.23 9.73 19.73
N ALA A 55 12.78 8.76 18.98
CA ALA A 55 12.25 7.40 18.93
C ALA A 55 12.35 6.66 20.27
N LEU A 56 13.46 6.84 20.99
CA LEU A 56 13.68 6.28 22.31
C LEU A 56 12.83 6.93 23.42
N SER A 57 12.38 8.17 23.22
CA SER A 57 11.61 8.94 24.21
C SER A 57 10.09 8.91 24.02
N GLY A 58 9.59 8.13 23.05
CA GLY A 58 8.16 7.98 22.79
C GLY A 58 7.55 9.08 21.92
N PHE A 59 8.34 10.06 21.45
CA PHE A 59 7.87 11.17 20.60
C PHE A 59 7.92 10.87 19.09
N ARG A 60 8.20 9.63 18.68
CA ARG A 60 8.37 9.29 17.25
C ARG A 60 7.19 9.65 16.37
N SER A 61 5.95 9.52 16.88
CA SER A 61 4.75 9.82 16.11
C SER A 61 4.64 11.32 15.83
N LEU A 62 4.88 12.17 16.83
CA LEU A 62 4.89 13.62 16.64
C LEU A 62 5.96 14.05 15.64
N VAL A 63 7.16 13.48 15.72
CA VAL A 63 8.22 13.76 14.73
C VAL A 63 7.81 13.27 13.35
N ALA A 64 7.19 12.10 13.24
CA ALA A 64 6.71 11.56 11.98
C ALA A 64 5.66 12.48 11.34
N ASP A 65 4.73 13.00 12.13
CA ASP A 65 3.68 13.93 11.68
C ASP A 65 4.29 15.25 11.20
N VAL A 66 5.27 15.81 11.93
CA VAL A 66 5.99 17.02 11.49
C VAL A 66 6.74 16.78 10.18
N VAL A 67 7.46 15.66 10.06
CA VAL A 67 8.17 15.28 8.83
C VAL A 67 7.20 15.08 7.67
N PHE A 68 6.03 14.49 7.92
CA PHE A 68 4.97 14.33 6.93
C PHE A 68 4.42 15.68 6.45
N ILE A 69 4.17 16.62 7.37
CA ILE A 69 3.76 18.00 7.00
C ILE A 69 4.87 18.69 6.18
N GLN A 70 6.14 18.51 6.56
CA GLN A 70 7.26 19.03 5.76
C GLN A 70 7.32 18.41 4.36
N ALA A 71 6.97 17.11 4.22
CA ALA A 71 6.91 16.45 2.92
C ALA A 71 5.85 17.10 2.03
N HIS A 72 4.72 17.50 2.60
CA HIS A 72 3.68 18.26 1.90
C HIS A 72 4.20 19.61 1.41
N VAL A 73 4.85 20.40 2.27
CA VAL A 73 5.45 21.69 1.88
C VAL A 73 6.52 21.51 0.79
N ALA A 74 7.33 20.45 0.86
CA ALA A 74 8.32 20.13 -0.17
C ALA A 74 7.66 19.77 -1.51
N TRP A 75 6.51 19.08 -1.47
CA TRP A 75 5.74 18.75 -2.65
C TRP A 75 5.13 19.99 -3.32
N GLU A 76 4.58 20.93 -2.55
CA GLU A 76 4.08 22.22 -3.07
C GLU A 76 5.16 22.99 -3.84
N ARG A 77 6.43 22.83 -3.42
CA ARG A 77 7.61 23.45 -4.04
C ARG A 77 8.27 22.59 -5.11
N THR A 78 7.65 21.46 -5.49
CA THR A 78 8.17 20.48 -6.45
C THR A 78 9.59 19.97 -6.15
N GLU A 79 9.98 19.97 -4.87
CA GLU A 79 11.28 19.48 -4.40
C GLU A 79 11.29 17.94 -4.30
N TRP A 80 11.11 17.22 -5.42
CA TRP A 80 10.85 15.77 -5.44
C TRP A 80 11.86 14.91 -4.68
N GLY A 81 13.15 15.25 -4.76
CA GLY A 81 14.19 14.56 -3.98
C GLY A 81 14.00 14.73 -2.47
N ARG A 82 13.56 15.92 -2.03
CA ARG A 82 13.25 16.19 -0.62
C ARG A 82 11.96 15.49 -0.20
N VAL A 83 10.94 15.48 -1.05
CA VAL A 83 9.69 14.72 -0.83
C VAL A 83 10.01 13.24 -0.56
N LEU A 84 10.84 12.63 -1.41
CA LEU A 84 11.26 11.24 -1.24
C LEU A 84 11.94 10.99 0.12
N LEU A 85 12.90 11.84 0.50
CA LEU A 85 13.64 11.68 1.75
C LEU A 85 12.74 11.86 2.98
N LEU A 86 11.85 12.86 2.98
CA LEU A 86 10.92 13.11 4.08
C LEU A 86 9.91 11.96 4.21
N PHE A 87 9.35 11.45 3.11
CA PHE A 87 8.46 10.28 3.19
C PHE A 87 9.17 9.01 3.64
N ARG A 88 10.44 8.79 3.27
CA ARG A 88 11.25 7.69 3.83
C ARG A 88 11.37 7.83 5.35
N GLN A 89 11.66 9.04 5.84
CA GLN A 89 11.75 9.28 7.28
C GLN A 89 10.41 9.08 7.99
N ALA A 90 9.32 9.64 7.46
CA ALA A 90 7.98 9.51 8.05
C ALA A 90 7.54 8.03 8.13
N THR A 91 7.70 7.28 7.04
CA THR A 91 7.37 5.85 7.00
C THR A 91 8.28 5.00 7.89
N THR A 92 9.53 5.42 8.10
CA THR A 92 10.44 4.75 9.04
C THR A 92 10.08 5.04 10.49
N LEU A 93 9.71 6.28 10.82
CA LEU A 93 9.28 6.69 12.16
C LEU A 93 7.93 6.08 12.55
N GLN A 94 7.03 5.93 11.59
CA GLN A 94 5.69 5.39 11.81
C GLN A 94 5.31 4.36 10.73
N PRO A 95 5.93 3.16 10.75
CA PRO A 95 5.73 2.16 9.71
C PRO A 95 4.33 1.56 9.70
N ARG A 96 3.52 1.79 10.74
CA ARG A 96 2.12 1.35 10.80
C ARG A 96 1.12 2.37 10.24
N SER A 97 1.57 3.54 9.81
CA SER A 97 0.70 4.54 9.17
C SER A 97 0.47 4.18 7.71
N VAL A 98 -0.68 3.58 7.41
CA VAL A 98 -1.12 3.29 6.03
C VAL A 98 -1.10 4.56 5.18
N LEU A 99 -1.60 5.67 5.74
CA LEU A 99 -1.62 6.97 5.09
C LEU A 99 -0.23 7.41 4.59
N PHE A 100 0.82 7.20 5.39
CA PHE A 100 2.16 7.65 5.02
C PHE A 100 2.72 6.85 3.85
N TRP A 101 2.50 5.54 3.83
CA TRP A 101 2.93 4.68 2.72
C TRP A 101 2.15 4.99 1.44
N ASP A 102 0.83 5.13 1.56
CA ASP A 102 -0.06 5.41 0.43
C ASP A 102 0.25 6.78 -0.20
N MET A 103 0.38 7.82 0.61
CA MET A 103 0.74 9.16 0.14
C MET A 103 2.14 9.21 -0.46
N ALA A 104 3.13 8.55 0.16
CA ALA A 104 4.48 8.47 -0.41
C ALA A 104 4.45 7.83 -1.80
N ALA A 105 3.73 6.73 -1.95
CA ALA A 105 3.56 6.05 -3.22
C ALA A 105 2.85 6.93 -4.25
N TRP A 106 1.78 7.62 -3.86
CA TRP A 106 1.04 8.54 -4.72
C TRP A 106 1.94 9.67 -5.25
N HIS A 107 2.67 10.34 -4.36
CA HIS A 107 3.57 11.43 -4.73
C HIS A 107 4.68 10.97 -5.66
N MET A 108 5.23 9.76 -5.49
CA MET A 108 6.25 9.23 -6.40
C MET A 108 5.64 8.78 -7.74
N ALA A 109 4.68 7.85 -7.72
CA ALA A 109 4.21 7.18 -8.93
C ALA A 109 3.22 8.00 -9.77
N TRP A 110 2.56 9.03 -9.22
CA TRP A 110 1.68 9.93 -9.99
C TRP A 110 2.27 11.33 -10.13
N ASN A 111 2.64 11.99 -9.02
CA ASN A 111 3.01 13.41 -9.11
C ASN A 111 4.43 13.59 -9.69
N ALA A 112 5.44 13.00 -9.05
CA ALA A 112 6.83 13.12 -9.47
C ALA A 112 7.08 12.46 -10.83
N SER A 113 6.48 11.29 -11.07
CA SER A 113 6.63 10.57 -12.35
C SER A 113 6.09 11.35 -13.55
N VAL A 114 4.95 12.03 -13.39
CA VAL A 114 4.36 12.89 -14.43
C VAL A 114 5.18 14.17 -14.59
N ALA A 115 5.59 14.79 -13.48
CA ALA A 115 6.48 15.96 -13.54
C ALA A 115 7.79 15.66 -14.28
N ALA A 116 8.42 14.51 -14.01
CA ALA A 116 9.63 14.07 -14.70
C ALA A 116 9.44 13.81 -16.20
N LEU A 117 8.26 13.31 -16.60
CA LEU A 117 7.94 13.11 -18.01
C LEU A 117 7.83 14.43 -18.79
N HIS A 118 7.44 15.51 -18.12
CA HIS A 118 7.23 16.83 -18.69
C HIS A 118 8.33 17.84 -18.37
N ASP A 119 9.44 17.41 -17.78
CA ASP A 119 10.55 18.30 -17.41
C ASP A 119 11.39 18.70 -18.62
N GLU A 120 11.18 19.91 -19.12
CA GLU A 120 11.90 20.47 -20.27
C GLU A 120 13.40 20.71 -20.01
N ALA A 121 13.84 20.73 -18.74
CA ALA A 121 15.26 20.81 -18.42
C ALA A 121 16.01 19.51 -18.75
N LEU A 122 15.30 18.39 -18.89
CA LEU A 122 15.89 17.12 -19.29
C LEU A 122 16.09 17.05 -20.82
N PRO A 123 17.26 16.58 -21.28
CA PRO A 123 17.76 16.84 -22.63
C PRO A 123 16.98 16.14 -23.74
N ASN A 124 16.29 15.03 -23.45
CA ASN A 124 15.50 14.31 -24.44
C ASN A 124 14.40 13.45 -23.80
N ASP A 125 13.49 12.96 -24.64
CA ASP A 125 12.34 12.16 -24.24
C ASP A 125 12.72 10.84 -23.56
N LEU A 126 13.83 10.22 -23.99
CA LEU A 126 14.30 8.97 -23.40
C LEU A 126 14.72 9.15 -21.94
N VAL A 127 15.43 10.24 -21.62
CA VAL A 127 15.83 10.57 -20.24
C VAL A 127 14.61 10.87 -19.37
N ARG A 128 13.62 11.60 -19.90
CA ARG A 128 12.35 11.88 -19.20
C ARG A 128 11.56 10.61 -18.89
N ARG A 129 11.44 9.69 -19.85
CA ARG A 129 10.78 8.39 -19.64
C ARG A 129 11.52 7.52 -18.63
N LYS A 130 12.86 7.55 -18.65
CA LYS A 130 13.67 6.86 -17.65
C LYS A 130 13.41 7.42 -16.25
N ALA A 131 13.45 8.74 -16.08
CA ALA A 131 13.18 9.39 -14.80
C ALA A 131 11.74 9.12 -14.32
N GLN A 132 10.75 9.18 -15.21
CA GLN A 132 9.38 8.78 -14.91
C GLN A 132 9.33 7.35 -14.37
N ARG A 133 10.04 6.42 -15.02
CA ARG A 133 10.06 5.02 -14.62
C ARG A 133 10.68 4.82 -13.23
N GLU A 134 11.78 5.51 -12.94
CA GLU A 134 12.43 5.48 -11.63
C GLU A 134 11.46 5.93 -10.52
N TYR A 135 10.67 6.98 -10.75
CA TYR A 135 9.65 7.41 -9.78
C TYR A 135 8.48 6.43 -9.63
N ILE A 136 8.05 5.77 -10.70
CA ILE A 136 7.04 4.70 -10.62
C ILE A 136 7.56 3.54 -9.78
N ASP A 137 8.81 3.13 -10.00
CA ASP A 137 9.44 2.04 -9.27
C ASP A 137 9.64 2.41 -7.77
N LEU A 138 9.94 3.67 -7.45
CA LEU A 138 9.96 4.18 -6.08
C LEU A 138 8.57 4.11 -5.41
N GLY A 139 7.51 4.49 -6.11
CA GLY A 139 6.15 4.39 -5.57
C GLY A 139 5.74 2.94 -5.30
N LYS A 140 6.12 2.03 -6.19
CA LYS A 140 5.94 0.59 -6.01
C LYS A 140 6.67 0.07 -4.77
N ASP A 141 7.93 0.46 -4.58
CA ASP A 141 8.73 0.09 -3.41
C ASP A 141 8.09 0.57 -2.10
N PHE A 142 7.54 1.80 -2.04
CA PHE A 142 6.80 2.26 -0.88
C PHE A 142 5.58 1.38 -0.58
N LEU A 143 4.82 0.96 -1.58
CA LEU A 143 3.66 0.08 -1.38
C LEU A 143 4.07 -1.31 -0.93
N GLU A 144 5.10 -1.90 -1.53
CA GLU A 144 5.61 -3.23 -1.15
C GLU A 144 6.14 -3.23 0.30
N ARG A 145 6.93 -2.22 0.68
CA ARG A 145 7.39 -2.04 2.08
C ARG A 145 6.23 -1.70 3.01
N GLY A 146 5.26 -0.92 2.56
CA GLY A 146 4.05 -0.61 3.30
C GLY A 146 3.24 -1.85 3.63
N ILE A 147 3.00 -2.72 2.65
CA ILE A 147 2.33 -4.02 2.81
C ILE A 147 3.12 -4.93 3.76
N LYS A 148 4.45 -4.99 3.63
CA LYS A 148 5.28 -5.76 4.56
C LYS A 148 5.11 -5.30 6.02
N ASN A 149 4.95 -4.00 6.23
CA ASN A 149 4.72 -3.43 7.56
C ASN A 149 3.25 -3.47 7.98
N ASN A 150 2.30 -3.61 7.04
CA ASN A 150 0.84 -3.56 7.24
C ASN A 150 0.12 -4.63 6.40
N PRO A 151 0.40 -5.93 6.61
CA PRO A 151 -0.11 -7.00 5.75
C PRO A 151 -1.61 -7.25 5.89
N ASP A 152 -2.21 -6.64 6.90
CA ASP A 152 -3.60 -6.71 7.33
C ASP A 152 -4.45 -5.54 6.81
N ARG A 153 -3.88 -4.67 5.96
CA ARG A 153 -4.54 -3.44 5.50
C ARG A 153 -4.87 -3.52 4.01
N PRO A 154 -6.15 -3.70 3.61
CA PRO A 154 -6.55 -3.86 2.21
C PRO A 154 -6.18 -2.64 1.36
N GLN A 155 -6.21 -1.44 1.94
CA GLN A 155 -5.95 -0.18 1.24
C GLN A 155 -4.60 -0.15 0.52
N LEU A 156 -3.54 -0.75 1.09
CA LEU A 156 -2.23 -0.77 0.46
C LEU A 156 -2.17 -1.74 -0.72
N TYR A 157 -2.93 -2.84 -0.66
CA TYR A 157 -3.09 -3.75 -1.79
C TYR A 157 -3.90 -3.12 -2.91
N GLU A 158 -4.96 -2.37 -2.59
CA GLU A 158 -5.73 -1.58 -3.55
C GLU A 158 -4.85 -0.56 -4.29
N SER A 159 -4.04 0.20 -3.54
CA SER A 159 -3.13 1.19 -4.14
C SER A 159 -2.04 0.53 -5.00
N LEU A 160 -1.53 -0.63 -4.60
CA LEU A 160 -0.58 -1.39 -5.42
C LEU A 160 -1.24 -1.95 -6.68
N ALA A 161 -2.48 -2.43 -6.57
CA ALA A 161 -3.27 -2.86 -7.72
C ALA A 161 -3.50 -1.72 -8.72
N ARG A 162 -3.84 -0.52 -8.21
CA ARG A 162 -4.00 0.69 -9.01
C ARG A 162 -2.70 1.08 -9.72
N LEU A 163 -1.56 1.01 -9.04
CA LEU A 163 -0.26 1.26 -9.66
C LEU A 163 0.02 0.24 -10.78
N TYR A 164 -0.20 -1.05 -10.54
CA TYR A 164 -0.01 -2.09 -11.56
C TYR A 164 -0.89 -1.86 -12.79
N LYS A 165 -2.16 -1.53 -12.57
CA LYS A 165 -3.13 -1.22 -13.62
C LYS A 165 -2.72 0.02 -14.40
N GLU A 166 -2.60 1.17 -13.74
CA GLU A 166 -2.53 2.47 -14.41
C GLU A 166 -1.11 2.79 -14.92
N LYS A 167 -0.08 2.47 -14.12
CA LYS A 167 1.30 2.87 -14.41
C LYS A 167 2.10 1.78 -15.11
N LEU A 168 1.80 0.51 -14.80
CA LEU A 168 2.55 -0.63 -15.33
C LEU A 168 1.80 -1.42 -16.39
N GLN A 169 0.50 -1.15 -16.59
CA GLN A 169 -0.37 -1.88 -17.53
C GLN A 169 -0.30 -3.41 -17.31
N ASN A 170 -0.10 -3.83 -16.06
CA ASN A 170 -0.01 -5.23 -15.67
C ASN A 170 -1.30 -5.65 -14.97
N HIS A 171 -2.28 -6.03 -15.77
CA HIS A 171 -3.60 -6.42 -15.29
C HIS A 171 -3.59 -7.69 -14.43
N ALA A 172 -2.72 -8.66 -14.72
CA ALA A 172 -2.61 -9.89 -13.92
C ALA A 172 -2.11 -9.61 -12.48
N ALA A 173 -1.07 -8.76 -12.36
CA ALA A 173 -0.57 -8.34 -11.06
C ALA A 173 -1.59 -7.46 -10.31
N ALA A 174 -2.32 -6.59 -11.03
CA ALA A 174 -3.40 -5.80 -10.44
C ALA A 174 -4.53 -6.70 -9.89
N ALA A 175 -4.98 -7.68 -10.67
CA ALA A 175 -5.99 -8.65 -10.26
C ALA A 175 -5.57 -9.41 -8.99
N THR A 176 -4.31 -9.85 -8.94
CA THR A 176 -3.74 -10.54 -7.76
C THR A 176 -3.79 -9.65 -6.52
N CYS A 177 -3.44 -8.37 -6.66
CA CYS A 177 -3.46 -7.43 -5.54
C CYS A 177 -4.89 -7.13 -5.07
N TYR A 178 -5.84 -6.90 -5.97
CA TYR A 178 -7.25 -6.72 -5.58
C TYR A 178 -7.84 -7.99 -4.94
N ALA A 179 -7.54 -9.18 -5.46
CA ALA A 179 -7.97 -10.44 -4.84
C ALA A 179 -7.42 -10.58 -3.42
N ARG A 180 -6.16 -10.15 -3.21
CA ARG A 180 -5.55 -10.13 -1.87
C ARG A 180 -6.22 -9.10 -0.96
N ALA A 181 -6.56 -7.92 -1.47
CA ALA A 181 -7.32 -6.91 -0.71
C ALA A 181 -8.68 -7.48 -0.28
N ALA A 182 -9.45 -8.03 -1.23
CA ALA A 182 -10.78 -8.60 -1.00
C ALA A 182 -10.83 -9.71 0.05
N ALA A 183 -9.73 -10.43 0.23
CA ALA A 183 -9.62 -11.50 1.23
C ALA A 183 -9.36 -11.00 2.66
N LEU A 184 -9.11 -9.71 2.86
CA LEU A 184 -8.79 -9.12 4.17
C LEU A 184 -10.03 -8.57 4.88
N PRO A 185 -10.03 -8.56 6.23
CA PRO A 185 -11.07 -7.89 6.99
C PRO A 185 -11.14 -6.38 6.69
N GLY A 186 -12.36 -5.86 6.49
CA GLY A 186 -12.58 -4.44 6.19
C GLY A 186 -12.22 -4.03 4.76
N ALA A 187 -12.05 -5.01 3.86
CA ALA A 187 -11.94 -4.75 2.41
C ALA A 187 -13.21 -4.13 1.86
N ALA A 188 -13.08 -3.37 0.79
CA ALA A 188 -14.23 -2.80 0.12
C ALA A 188 -14.95 -3.88 -0.70
N GLU A 189 -16.28 -3.82 -0.76
CA GLU A 189 -17.08 -4.79 -1.54
C GLU A 189 -16.67 -4.83 -3.01
N TYR A 190 -16.18 -3.71 -3.55
CA TYR A 190 -15.74 -3.62 -4.95
C TYR A 190 -14.44 -4.37 -5.25
N ASP A 191 -13.64 -4.77 -4.25
CA ASP A 191 -12.32 -5.37 -4.49
C ASP A 191 -12.43 -6.71 -5.22
N ASN A 192 -13.46 -7.51 -4.91
CA ASN A 192 -13.76 -8.75 -5.63
C ASN A 192 -14.08 -8.49 -7.11
N ARG A 193 -14.86 -7.43 -7.38
CA ARG A 193 -15.18 -7.02 -8.75
C ARG A 193 -13.94 -6.57 -9.49
N PHE A 194 -13.12 -5.72 -8.87
CA PHE A 194 -11.90 -5.22 -9.48
C PHE A 194 -10.89 -6.35 -9.75
N ALA A 195 -10.77 -7.33 -8.86
CA ALA A 195 -9.98 -8.53 -9.13
C ALA A 195 -10.45 -9.25 -10.41
N ALA A 196 -11.75 -9.50 -10.54
CA ALA A 196 -12.31 -10.17 -11.73
C ALA A 196 -12.20 -9.31 -13.00
N TYR A 197 -12.41 -7.99 -12.89
CA TYR A 197 -12.28 -7.07 -14.03
C TYR A 197 -10.85 -7.03 -14.55
N GLU A 198 -9.87 -6.83 -13.68
CA GLU A 198 -8.47 -6.80 -14.09
C GLU A 198 -8.03 -8.16 -14.66
N LEU A 199 -8.47 -9.28 -14.07
CA LEU A 199 -8.18 -10.60 -14.61
C LEU A 199 -8.73 -10.79 -16.02
N SER A 200 -9.90 -10.22 -16.31
CA SER A 200 -10.50 -10.26 -17.65
C SER A 200 -9.70 -9.50 -18.71
N PHE A 201 -8.84 -8.57 -18.32
CA PHE A 201 -7.95 -7.85 -19.23
C PHE A 201 -6.58 -8.54 -19.38
N ALA A 202 -6.26 -9.53 -18.55
CA ALA A 202 -4.98 -10.24 -18.59
C ALA A 202 -4.98 -11.34 -19.68
N PRO A 203 -4.07 -11.28 -20.67
CA PRO A 203 -3.95 -12.33 -21.68
C PRO A 203 -3.60 -13.69 -21.06
N GLY A 204 -4.25 -14.76 -21.51
CA GLY A 204 -4.03 -16.12 -21.00
C GLY A 204 -4.85 -16.50 -19.77
N HIS A 205 -5.60 -15.55 -19.19
CA HIS A 205 -6.48 -15.77 -18.03
C HIS A 205 -7.97 -15.76 -18.40
N GLU A 206 -8.32 -15.94 -19.67
CA GLU A 206 -9.70 -15.75 -20.15
C GLU A 206 -10.71 -16.67 -19.45
N ARG A 207 -10.37 -17.96 -19.30
CA ARG A 207 -11.24 -18.94 -18.63
C ARG A 207 -11.42 -18.60 -17.15
N GLU A 208 -10.32 -18.32 -16.47
CA GLU A 208 -10.31 -17.97 -15.04
C GLU A 208 -11.12 -16.68 -14.77
N ALA A 209 -10.95 -15.68 -15.63
CA ALA A 209 -11.71 -14.44 -15.58
C ALA A 209 -13.21 -14.66 -15.83
N TYR A 210 -13.56 -15.51 -16.80
CA TYR A 210 -14.95 -15.85 -17.09
C TYR A 210 -15.62 -16.47 -15.86
N GLU A 211 -14.98 -17.46 -15.25
CA GLU A 211 -15.49 -18.12 -14.05
C GLU A 211 -15.62 -17.15 -12.87
N ALA A 212 -14.64 -16.25 -12.69
CA ALA A 212 -14.70 -15.23 -11.64
C ALA A 212 -15.86 -14.25 -11.84
N LEU A 213 -16.04 -13.74 -13.06
CA LEU A 213 -17.16 -12.85 -13.40
C LEU A 213 -18.51 -13.57 -13.31
N ARG A 214 -18.57 -14.85 -13.70
CA ARG A 214 -19.78 -15.65 -13.60
C ARG A 214 -20.18 -15.88 -12.14
N ARG A 215 -19.23 -16.21 -11.27
CA ARG A 215 -19.50 -16.32 -9.83
C ARG A 215 -20.09 -15.03 -9.26
N LEU A 216 -19.55 -13.87 -9.65
CA LEU A 216 -20.10 -12.58 -9.24
C LEU A 216 -21.51 -12.35 -9.80
N TYR A 217 -21.75 -12.66 -11.08
CA TYR A 217 -23.08 -12.57 -11.71
C TYR A 217 -24.14 -13.39 -10.96
N ASP A 218 -23.76 -14.59 -10.52
CA ASP A 218 -24.64 -15.53 -9.83
C ASP A 218 -24.96 -15.12 -8.38
N LEU A 219 -24.24 -14.15 -7.78
CA LEU A 219 -24.57 -13.60 -6.46
C LEU A 219 -25.85 -12.76 -6.44
N GLY A 220 -26.28 -12.25 -7.60
CA GLY A 220 -27.55 -11.55 -7.77
C GLY A 220 -27.41 -10.19 -8.44
N GLU A 221 -28.54 -9.51 -8.62
CA GLU A 221 -28.67 -8.28 -9.42
C GLU A 221 -27.75 -7.13 -8.97
N HIS A 222 -27.44 -7.04 -7.68
CA HIS A 222 -26.54 -6.01 -7.15
C HIS A 222 -25.10 -6.11 -7.69
N GLU A 223 -24.66 -7.28 -8.14
CA GLU A 223 -23.34 -7.48 -8.76
C GLU A 223 -23.36 -7.31 -10.28
N ARG A 224 -24.54 -7.24 -10.92
CA ARG A 224 -24.71 -7.21 -12.38
C ARG A 224 -24.47 -5.81 -12.96
N LEU A 225 -23.34 -5.22 -12.60
CA LEU A 225 -22.93 -3.89 -13.03
C LEU A 225 -22.55 -3.88 -14.52
N PRO A 226 -22.66 -2.73 -15.22
CA PRO A 226 -22.41 -2.65 -16.66
C PRO A 226 -21.03 -3.18 -17.10
N THR A 227 -19.98 -2.91 -16.32
CA THR A 227 -18.64 -3.43 -16.61
C THR A 227 -18.59 -4.95 -16.51
N LEU A 228 -19.21 -5.55 -15.48
CA LEU A 228 -19.27 -7.00 -15.32
C LEU A 228 -19.96 -7.66 -16.52
N LEU A 229 -21.15 -7.17 -16.88
CA LEU A 229 -21.92 -7.72 -18.00
C LEU A 229 -21.15 -7.62 -19.32
N THR A 230 -20.53 -6.47 -19.58
CA THR A 230 -19.74 -6.24 -20.79
C THR A 230 -18.55 -7.20 -20.89
N ARG A 231 -17.80 -7.36 -19.78
CA ARG A 231 -16.64 -8.26 -19.75
C ARG A 231 -17.06 -9.72 -19.84
N LEU A 232 -18.16 -10.10 -19.19
CA LEU A 232 -18.67 -11.46 -19.20
C LEU A 232 -19.10 -11.87 -20.62
N LYS A 233 -19.92 -11.06 -21.31
CA LYS A 233 -20.31 -11.30 -22.72
C LYS A 233 -19.12 -11.38 -23.66
N PHE A 234 -18.15 -10.45 -23.51
CA PHE A 234 -16.92 -10.48 -24.29
C PHE A 234 -16.17 -11.81 -24.13
N LEU A 235 -16.07 -12.33 -22.91
CA LEU A 235 -15.41 -13.62 -22.66
C LEU A 235 -16.24 -14.80 -23.16
N GLU A 236 -17.58 -14.74 -23.09
CA GLU A 236 -18.46 -15.77 -23.65
C GLU A 236 -18.25 -15.96 -25.14
N GLU A 237 -18.15 -14.85 -25.88
CA GLU A 237 -17.82 -14.87 -27.30
C GLU A 237 -16.40 -15.38 -27.54
N LYS A 238 -15.41 -14.83 -26.84
CA LYS A 238 -13.99 -15.16 -27.01
C LYS A 238 -13.69 -16.64 -26.70
N LEU A 239 -14.35 -17.22 -25.71
CA LEU A 239 -14.18 -18.63 -25.30
C LEU A 239 -15.10 -19.59 -26.06
N GLY A 240 -15.99 -19.09 -26.91
CA GLY A 240 -16.96 -19.92 -27.63
C GLY A 240 -17.96 -20.62 -26.70
N ILE A 241 -18.38 -19.95 -25.62
CA ILE A 241 -19.36 -20.50 -24.68
C ILE A 241 -20.69 -20.78 -25.43
N PRO A 242 -21.31 -21.96 -25.26
CA PRO A 242 -22.58 -22.27 -25.91
C PRO A 242 -23.68 -21.28 -25.52
N LEU A 243 -24.55 -20.90 -26.47
CA LEU A 243 -25.60 -19.89 -26.24
C LEU A 243 -26.51 -20.20 -25.05
N TYR A 244 -26.75 -21.47 -24.73
CA TYR A 244 -27.60 -21.88 -23.61
C TYR A 244 -26.91 -21.72 -22.23
N GLU A 245 -25.59 -21.54 -22.19
CA GLU A 245 -24.83 -21.28 -20.96
C GLU A 245 -24.57 -19.78 -20.74
N ARG A 246 -24.81 -18.95 -21.77
CA ARG A 246 -24.55 -17.52 -21.74
C ARG A 246 -25.55 -16.76 -20.88
N ILE A 247 -25.12 -15.61 -20.37
CA ILE A 247 -26.03 -14.68 -19.71
C ILE A 247 -27.05 -14.09 -20.71
N PRO A 248 -28.28 -13.75 -20.28
CA PRO A 248 -29.30 -13.19 -21.17
C PRO A 248 -28.87 -11.86 -21.79
N ASP A 249 -29.36 -11.59 -23.01
CA ASP A 249 -29.03 -10.33 -23.69
C ASP A 249 -29.67 -9.09 -23.09
N LYS A 250 -30.83 -9.27 -22.44
CA LYS A 250 -31.55 -8.25 -21.68
C LYS A 250 -31.85 -8.81 -20.29
N GLU A 251 -31.45 -8.08 -19.26
CA GLU A 251 -31.99 -8.31 -17.91
C GLU A 251 -33.47 -7.89 -17.92
N LYS A 252 -34.33 -8.76 -17.37
CA LYS A 252 -35.77 -8.49 -17.25
C LYS A 252 -36.05 -7.58 -16.08
#